data_AF-A0A9W7C073-F1
#
_entry.id   AF-A0A9W7C073-F1
#
_cell.length_a   1.000
_cell.length_b   1.000
_cell.length_c   1.000
_cell.angle_alpha   90.00
_cell.angle_beta   90.00
_cell.angle_gamma   90.00
#
_symmetry.space_group_name_H-M   'P 1'
#
loop_
_entity.id
_entity.type
_entity.pdbx_description
1 polymer ?
#
loop_
_entity_poly.entity_id
_entity_poly.type
_entity_poly.pdbx_seq_one_letter_code
_entity_poly.pdbx_strand_id
1 'polypeptide(L)'
;MVDLITDIYMTVQFFTTEGQEGYGRINAWLIGLTIFGQILVSYLQNRKKLSVFFQDAFFTLIGFRPGLDAYRVRSGSEQEDHHVFTPLAEMTWCKCIEMVLEAIPASIVQVYALLLAKEKRVDALVSIIISAATIAFSSSMLSYDWDTSPANRNALPFFYGFVPDKALTSFVSARLYSDHYDEGGEDTTKVSDDTLKAILASLYSVWFISGVVFMIKREYLHTFISLETESDKEKRFFVNLRDDQDEAKSSMFSCHPDVYKSWGDELMKPWTLENWSRWEEEKPAWFTDTWIESVPNNYIPYDWRVKYNKTKGRVDP
;
A
#
# COMPACT_ATOMS: atom_id res chain seq x y z
N MET A 1 -6.49 -0.96 15.74
CA MET A 1 -7.44 -0.80 16.85
C MET A 1 -6.86 -0.01 18.00
N VAL A 2 -5.69 -0.38 18.54
CA VAL A 2 -5.03 0.42 19.59
C VAL A 2 -4.80 1.87 19.14
N ASP A 3 -4.34 2.07 17.90
CA ASP A 3 -4.10 3.39 17.28
C ASP A 3 -5.35 4.30 17.27
N LEU A 4 -6.47 3.80 16.71
CA LEU A 4 -7.75 4.51 16.70
C LEU A 4 -8.24 4.88 18.12
N ILE A 5 -8.05 3.99 19.10
CA ILE A 5 -8.43 4.26 20.49
C ILE A 5 -7.53 5.36 21.08
N THR A 6 -6.23 5.31 20.82
CA THR A 6 -5.29 6.35 21.26
C THR A 6 -5.59 7.69 20.59
N ASP A 7 -5.97 7.72 19.31
CA ASP A 7 -6.32 8.94 18.59
C ASP A 7 -7.64 9.55 19.05
N ILE A 8 -8.66 8.73 19.35
CA ILE A 8 -9.91 9.20 19.97
C ILE A 8 -9.63 9.78 21.37
N TYR A 9 -8.83 9.07 22.18
CA TYR A 9 -8.44 9.56 23.50
C TYR A 9 -7.73 10.91 23.42
N MET A 10 -6.74 11.05 22.53
CA MET A 10 -6.01 12.29 22.32
C MET A 10 -6.92 13.42 21.81
N THR A 11 -7.86 13.10 20.92
CA THR A 11 -8.86 14.05 20.42
C THR A 11 -9.73 14.59 21.55
N VAL A 12 -10.24 13.72 22.42
CA VAL A 12 -11.01 14.13 23.61
C VAL A 12 -10.15 15.00 24.52
N GLN A 13 -8.90 14.63 24.75
CA GLN A 13 -7.95 15.40 25.56
C GLN A 13 -7.71 16.81 25.02
N PHE A 14 -7.63 16.98 23.70
CA PHE A 14 -7.49 18.30 23.07
C PHE A 14 -8.73 19.18 23.24
N PHE A 15 -9.94 18.58 23.25
CA PHE A 15 -11.17 19.32 23.51
C PHE A 15 -11.34 19.69 24.99
N THR A 16 -10.82 18.90 25.91
CA THR A 16 -10.87 19.20 27.35
C THR A 16 -9.80 20.19 27.81
N THR A 17 -8.78 20.46 26.99
CA THR A 17 -7.68 21.37 27.33
C THR A 17 -7.96 22.76 26.78
N GLU A 18 -8.03 23.77 27.66
CA GLU A 18 -8.30 25.17 27.27
C GLU A 18 -7.26 25.67 26.24
N GLY A 19 -7.76 26.20 25.12
CA GLY A 19 -6.94 26.74 24.03
C GLY A 19 -6.42 25.70 23.01
N GLN A 20 -6.72 24.40 23.18
CA GLN A 20 -6.31 23.33 22.27
C GLN A 20 -7.44 22.75 21.40
N GLU A 21 -8.66 23.29 21.49
CA GLU A 21 -9.82 22.84 20.72
C GLU A 21 -9.57 22.79 19.20
N GLY A 22 -8.72 23.69 18.68
CA GLY A 22 -8.35 23.70 17.26
C GLY A 22 -7.69 22.39 16.81
N TYR A 23 -6.80 21.83 17.62
CA TYR A 23 -6.15 20.55 17.33
C TYR A 23 -7.15 19.39 17.41
N GLY A 24 -8.07 19.42 18.37
CA GLY A 24 -9.14 18.44 18.48
C GLY A 24 -10.06 18.43 17.26
N ARG A 25 -10.42 19.61 16.73
CA ARG A 25 -11.21 19.73 15.50
C ARG A 25 -10.47 19.19 14.28
N ILE A 26 -9.18 19.47 14.15
CA ILE A 26 -8.35 18.94 13.06
C ILE A 26 -8.31 17.42 13.13
N ASN A 27 -8.01 16.83 14.29
CA ASN A 27 -7.95 15.38 14.43
C ASN A 27 -9.30 14.70 14.15
N ALA A 28 -10.42 15.28 14.62
CA ALA A 28 -11.75 14.77 14.29
C ALA A 28 -12.03 14.80 12.77
N TRP A 29 -11.58 15.85 12.07
CA TRP A 29 -11.67 15.93 10.61
C TRP A 29 -10.83 14.87 9.90
N LEU A 30 -9.61 14.60 10.39
CA LEU A 30 -8.72 13.57 9.83
C LEU A 30 -9.33 12.16 9.98
N ILE A 31 -9.88 11.84 11.15
CA ILE A 31 -10.59 10.57 11.38
C ILE A 31 -11.78 10.43 10.41
N GLY A 32 -12.58 11.49 10.26
CA GLY A 32 -13.71 11.50 9.33
C GLY A 32 -13.28 11.32 7.86
N LEU A 33 -12.15 11.92 7.47
CA LEU A 33 -11.60 11.81 6.12
C LEU A 33 -11.11 10.39 5.81
N THR A 34 -10.46 9.72 6.77
CA THR A 34 -10.05 8.32 6.64
C THR A 34 -11.24 7.38 6.52
N ILE A 35 -12.25 7.53 7.39
CA ILE A 35 -13.48 6.71 7.32
C ILE A 35 -14.15 6.90 5.96
N PHE A 36 -14.26 8.14 5.47
CA PHE A 36 -14.80 8.43 4.15
C PHE A 36 -14.02 7.74 3.03
N GLY A 37 -12.68 7.83 3.07
CA GLY A 37 -11.81 7.18 2.08
C GLY A 37 -11.97 5.65 2.06
N GLN A 38 -12.01 5.01 3.23
CA GLN A 38 -12.20 3.55 3.34
C GLN A 38 -13.59 3.10 2.88
N ILE A 39 -14.64 3.88 3.18
CA ILE A 39 -15.99 3.62 2.67
C ILE A 39 -16.04 3.79 1.15
N LEU A 40 -15.33 4.78 0.59
CA LEU A 40 -15.27 4.97 -0.85
C LEU A 40 -14.61 3.78 -1.55
N VAL A 41 -13.49 3.27 -1.03
CA VAL A 41 -12.85 2.05 -1.55
C VAL A 41 -13.81 0.85 -1.46
N SER A 42 -14.45 0.67 -0.31
CA SER A 42 -15.43 -0.41 -0.10
C SER A 42 -16.61 -0.31 -1.07
N TYR A 43 -17.07 0.92 -1.37
CA TYR A 43 -18.12 1.19 -2.34
C TYR A 43 -17.66 0.83 -3.75
N LEU A 44 -16.49 1.33 -4.17
CA LEU A 44 -15.93 1.08 -5.50
C LEU A 44 -15.79 -0.42 -5.78
N GLN A 45 -15.39 -1.19 -4.78
CA GLN A 45 -15.24 -2.64 -4.89
C GLN A 45 -16.57 -3.40 -4.90
N ASN A 46 -17.54 -2.98 -4.09
CA ASN A 46 -18.82 -3.69 -3.91
C ASN A 46 -19.99 -3.04 -4.67
N ARG A 47 -19.76 -2.21 -5.70
CA ARG A 47 -20.84 -1.51 -6.43
C ARG A 47 -21.91 -2.45 -6.98
N LYS A 48 -21.54 -3.67 -7.36
CA LYS A 48 -22.47 -4.69 -7.89
C LYS A 48 -23.20 -5.48 -6.79
N LYS A 49 -22.76 -5.42 -5.53
CA LYS A 49 -23.28 -6.21 -4.40
C LYS A 49 -23.36 -5.35 -3.13
N LEU A 50 -24.36 -4.47 -3.09
CA LEU A 50 -24.52 -3.48 -2.03
C LEU A 50 -24.70 -4.06 -0.62
N SER A 51 -25.15 -5.31 -0.48
CA SER A 51 -25.26 -5.96 0.83
C SER A 51 -23.90 -6.15 1.51
N VAL A 52 -22.87 -6.52 0.73
CA VAL A 52 -21.49 -6.65 1.21
C VAL A 52 -20.89 -5.28 1.49
N PHE A 53 -21.20 -4.28 0.66
CA PHE A 53 -20.84 -2.88 0.93
C PHE A 53 -21.35 -2.40 2.30
N PHE A 54 -22.62 -2.66 2.64
CA PHE A 54 -23.15 -2.21 3.94
C PHE A 54 -22.50 -2.92 5.12
N GLN A 55 -22.16 -4.20 4.99
CA GLN A 55 -21.38 -4.91 6.01
C GLN A 55 -19.99 -4.30 6.15
N ASP A 56 -19.34 -4.03 5.03
CA ASP A 56 -18.01 -3.43 4.98
C ASP A 56 -17.98 -2.04 5.60
N ALA A 57 -18.93 -1.18 5.23
CA ALA A 57 -19.11 0.15 5.80
C ALA A 57 -19.41 0.09 7.31
N PHE A 58 -20.22 -0.88 7.75
CA PHE A 58 -20.49 -1.08 9.18
C PHE A 58 -19.22 -1.43 9.96
N PHE A 59 -18.42 -2.38 9.47
CA PHE A 59 -17.15 -2.75 10.09
C PHE A 59 -16.12 -1.61 10.09
N THR A 60 -16.14 -0.75 9.07
CA THR A 60 -15.33 0.47 9.01
C THR A 60 -15.75 1.49 10.06
N LEU A 61 -17.05 1.75 10.23
CA LEU A 61 -17.56 2.72 11.21
C LEU A 61 -17.23 2.34 12.66
N ILE A 62 -17.18 1.03 12.97
CA ILE A 62 -16.80 0.55 14.31
C ILE A 62 -15.28 0.33 14.46
N GLY A 63 -14.48 0.64 13.44
CA GLY A 63 -13.02 0.49 13.45
C GLY A 63 -12.49 -0.94 13.38
N PHE A 64 -13.34 -1.92 13.01
CA PHE A 64 -13.00 -3.34 12.91
C PHE A 64 -12.60 -3.79 11.50
N ARG A 65 -12.61 -2.87 10.53
CA ARG A 65 -12.17 -3.12 9.15
C ARG A 65 -10.80 -3.80 9.05
N PRO A 66 -9.75 -3.39 9.78
CA PRO A 66 -8.43 -4.04 9.66
C PRO A 66 -8.44 -5.52 10.05
N GLY A 67 -9.29 -5.91 11.01
CA GLY A 67 -9.42 -7.32 11.41
C GLY A 67 -10.15 -8.17 10.37
N LEU A 68 -11.17 -7.59 9.74
CA LEU A 68 -11.92 -8.24 8.66
C LEU A 68 -11.04 -8.46 7.41
N ASP A 69 -10.27 -7.44 7.03
CA ASP A 69 -9.41 -7.51 5.84
C ASP A 69 -8.27 -8.50 6.04
N ALA A 70 -7.62 -8.50 7.20
CA ALA A 70 -6.60 -9.50 7.54
C ALA A 70 -7.15 -10.93 7.55
N TYR A 71 -8.40 -11.12 8.02
CA TYR A 71 -9.06 -12.42 7.95
C TYR A 71 -9.28 -12.88 6.50
N ARG A 72 -9.73 -11.98 5.60
CA ARG A 72 -9.95 -12.27 4.17
C ARG A 72 -8.65 -12.62 3.44
N VAL A 73 -7.57 -11.92 3.74
CA VAL A 73 -6.23 -12.21 3.19
C VAL A 73 -5.75 -13.58 3.66
N ARG A 74 -5.90 -13.89 4.96
CA ARG A 74 -5.48 -15.18 5.54
C ARG A 74 -6.34 -16.35 5.08
N SER A 75 -7.65 -16.16 4.91
CA SER A 75 -8.54 -17.22 4.45
C SER A 75 -8.32 -17.60 2.99
N GLY A 76 -7.50 -16.84 2.25
CA GLY A 76 -7.23 -17.09 0.84
C GLY A 76 -8.48 -16.94 -0.01
N SER A 77 -9.38 -16.03 0.36
CA SER A 77 -10.62 -15.80 -0.39
C SER A 77 -10.26 -15.42 -1.82
N GLU A 78 -10.77 -16.16 -2.81
CA GLU A 78 -10.57 -15.83 -4.21
C GLU A 78 -11.24 -14.48 -4.53
N GLN A 79 -10.69 -13.77 -5.53
CA GLN A 79 -11.29 -12.54 -6.01
C GLN A 79 -12.66 -12.88 -6.64
N GLU A 80 -13.76 -12.49 -6.00
CA GLU A 80 -15.09 -12.64 -6.61
C GLU A 80 -15.13 -11.84 -7.92
N ASP A 81 -15.84 -12.31 -8.96
CA ASP A 81 -15.90 -11.71 -10.31
C ASP A 81 -16.28 -10.22 -10.37
N HIS A 82 -16.81 -9.68 -9.28
CA HIS A 82 -17.21 -8.29 -9.15
C HIS A 82 -16.20 -7.40 -8.42
N HIS A 83 -15.17 -7.98 -7.80
CA HIS A 83 -14.13 -7.24 -7.10
C HIS A 83 -13.13 -6.63 -8.08
N VAL A 84 -12.80 -5.35 -7.86
CA VAL A 84 -11.79 -4.62 -8.64
C VAL A 84 -10.38 -4.99 -8.18
N PHE A 85 -10.18 -5.25 -6.88
CA PHE A 85 -8.90 -5.53 -6.27
C PHE A 85 -8.86 -6.94 -5.68
N THR A 86 -7.67 -7.53 -5.61
CA THR A 86 -7.44 -8.73 -4.79
C THR A 86 -7.58 -8.37 -3.30
N PRO A 87 -7.93 -9.32 -2.42
CA PRO A 87 -8.06 -9.03 -0.98
C PRO A 87 -6.82 -8.41 -0.35
N LEU A 88 -5.61 -8.81 -0.80
CA LEU A 88 -4.35 -8.23 -0.35
C LEU A 88 -4.20 -6.77 -0.81
N ALA A 89 -4.57 -6.48 -2.05
CA ALA A 89 -4.53 -5.12 -2.59
C ALA A 89 -5.57 -4.20 -1.92
N GLU A 90 -6.77 -4.70 -1.64
CA GLU A 90 -7.79 -3.98 -0.89
C GLU A 90 -7.30 -3.59 0.52
N MET A 91 -6.78 -4.56 1.28
CA MET A 91 -6.22 -4.31 2.61
C MET A 91 -5.11 -3.27 2.56
N THR A 92 -4.24 -3.34 1.53
CA THR A 92 -3.14 -2.41 1.33
C THR A 92 -3.65 -1.00 1.06
N TRP A 93 -4.61 -0.83 0.15
CA TRP A 93 -5.17 0.48 -0.17
C TRP A 93 -5.88 1.11 1.03
N CYS A 94 -6.71 0.35 1.74
CA CYS A 94 -7.39 0.83 2.94
C CYS A 94 -6.40 1.27 4.02
N LYS A 95 -5.30 0.53 4.21
CA LYS A 95 -4.28 0.87 5.20
C LYS A 95 -3.40 2.06 4.77
N CYS A 96 -3.06 2.17 3.49
CA CYS A 96 -2.38 3.35 2.95
C CYS A 96 -3.21 4.63 3.13
N ILE A 97 -4.52 4.55 2.86
CA ILE A 97 -5.46 5.66 3.08
C ILE A 97 -5.46 6.07 4.56
N GLU A 98 -5.56 5.11 5.49
CA GLU A 98 -5.51 5.36 6.93
C GLU A 98 -4.21 6.08 7.34
N MET A 99 -3.06 5.56 6.88
CA MET A 99 -1.76 6.14 7.20
C MET A 99 -1.60 7.58 6.67
N VAL A 100 -2.04 7.83 5.43
CA VAL A 100 -1.85 9.13 4.76
C VAL A 100 -2.84 10.18 5.23
N LEU A 101 -4.11 9.81 5.42
CA LEU A 101 -5.18 10.77 5.71
C LEU A 101 -5.36 11.03 7.20
N GLU A 102 -4.94 10.12 8.08
CA GLU A 102 -5.08 10.30 9.53
C GLU A 102 -3.77 10.08 10.28
N ALA A 103 -3.18 8.88 10.25
CA ALA A 103 -2.09 8.56 11.19
C ALA A 103 -0.88 9.50 11.08
N ILE A 104 -0.43 9.83 9.86
CA ILE A 104 0.71 10.75 9.65
C ILE A 104 0.34 12.21 10.00
N PRO A 105 -0.74 12.81 9.44
CA PRO A 105 -1.12 14.17 9.81
C PRO A 105 -1.46 14.33 11.30
N ALA A 106 -2.15 13.37 11.92
CA ALA A 106 -2.48 13.40 13.34
C ALA A 106 -1.21 13.35 14.20
N SER A 107 -0.23 12.52 13.84
CA SER A 107 1.08 12.50 14.50
C SER A 107 1.78 13.86 14.43
N ILE A 108 1.70 14.56 13.29
CA ILE A 108 2.27 15.91 13.13
C ILE A 108 1.55 16.92 14.04
N VAL A 109 0.21 16.88 14.08
CA VAL A 109 -0.61 17.74 14.95
C VAL A 109 -0.28 17.51 16.43
N GLN A 110 -0.12 16.24 16.85
CA GLN A 110 0.27 15.88 18.22
C GLN A 110 1.66 16.40 18.58
N VAL A 111 2.65 16.26 17.68
CA VAL A 111 4.00 16.82 17.87
C VAL A 111 3.95 18.34 17.98
N TYR A 112 3.20 19.00 17.10
CA TYR A 112 3.07 20.46 17.11
C TYR A 112 2.41 20.98 18.39
N ALA A 113 1.32 20.32 18.83
CA ALA A 113 0.65 20.66 20.08
C ALA A 113 1.58 20.49 21.29
N LEU A 114 2.43 19.47 21.30
CA LEU A 114 3.42 19.25 22.36
C LEU A 114 4.53 20.31 22.36
N LEU A 115 5.01 20.73 21.20
CA LEU A 115 6.06 21.76 21.09
C LEU A 115 5.60 23.13 21.57
N LEU A 116 4.32 23.47 21.38
CA LEU A 116 3.74 24.74 21.82
C LEU A 116 3.20 24.72 23.25
N ALA A 117 3.09 23.54 23.87
CA ALA A 117 2.59 23.44 25.24
C ALA A 117 3.61 24.03 26.23
N LYS A 118 3.13 24.89 27.14
CA LYS A 118 3.93 25.44 28.23
C LYS A 118 4.46 24.35 29.17
N GLU A 119 3.70 23.26 29.31
CA GLU A 119 4.10 22.06 30.04
C GLU A 119 4.00 20.84 29.12
N LYS A 120 5.11 20.13 28.96
CA LYS A 120 5.17 18.93 28.12
C LYS A 120 4.58 17.75 28.89
N ARG A 121 3.47 17.21 28.39
CA ARG A 121 2.80 16.03 28.96
C ARG A 121 3.47 14.74 28.47
N VAL A 122 3.74 13.83 29.39
CA VAL A 122 4.34 12.51 29.09
C VAL A 122 3.36 11.63 28.28
N ASP A 123 2.06 11.68 28.57
CA ASP A 123 1.06 10.87 27.84
C ASP A 123 1.04 11.18 26.33
N ALA A 124 1.21 12.45 25.97
CA ALA A 124 1.24 12.88 24.57
C ALA A 124 2.51 12.37 23.86
N LEU A 125 3.64 12.34 24.55
CA LEU A 125 4.88 11.75 24.03
C LEU A 125 4.75 10.25 23.81
N VAL A 126 4.20 9.53 24.80
CA VAL A 126 3.95 8.09 24.69
C VAL A 126 3.01 7.80 23.52
N SER A 127 1.95 8.60 23.34
CA SER A 127 1.04 8.48 22.18
C SER A 127 1.78 8.64 20.85
N ILE A 128 2.60 9.69 20.69
CA ILE A 128 3.37 9.93 19.45
C ILE A 128 4.29 8.76 19.13
N ILE A 129 4.99 8.21 20.13
CA ILE A 129 5.89 7.07 19.94
C ILE A 129 5.11 5.81 19.54
N ILE A 130 3.98 5.53 20.20
CA ILE A 130 3.12 4.38 19.89
C ILE A 130 2.56 4.50 18.48
N SER A 131 2.07 5.67 18.07
CA SER A 131 1.55 5.89 16.71
C SER A 131 2.66 5.74 15.67
N ALA A 132 3.84 6.33 15.88
CA ALA A 132 4.98 6.17 14.98
C ALA A 132 5.42 4.70 14.84
N ALA A 133 5.48 3.96 15.95
CA ALA A 133 5.79 2.53 15.95
C ALA A 133 4.70 1.72 15.23
N THR A 134 3.43 2.07 15.40
CA THR A 134 2.30 1.39 14.74
C THR A 134 2.29 1.63 13.23
N ILE A 135 2.59 2.84 12.79
CA ILE A 135 2.77 3.19 11.36
C ILE A 135 3.92 2.39 10.76
N ALA A 136 5.08 2.36 11.43
CA ALA A 136 6.25 1.63 10.96
C ALA A 136 6.01 0.11 10.91
N PHE A 137 5.38 -0.45 11.94
CA PHE A 137 5.00 -1.86 11.98
C PHE A 137 4.03 -2.22 10.85
N SER A 138 2.99 -1.40 10.66
CA SER A 138 1.99 -1.61 9.60
C SER A 138 2.63 -1.56 8.19
N SER A 139 3.49 -0.56 7.95
CA SER A 139 4.20 -0.42 6.67
C SER A 139 5.14 -1.60 6.39
N SER A 140 5.86 -2.06 7.43
CA SER A 140 6.76 -3.21 7.32
C SER A 140 5.99 -4.50 7.06
N MET A 141 4.84 -4.68 7.71
CA MET A 141 4.00 -5.86 7.55
C MET A 141 3.37 -5.92 6.16
N LEU A 142 2.88 -4.79 5.62
CA LEU A 142 2.43 -4.71 4.23
C LEU A 142 3.57 -5.09 3.27
N SER A 143 4.75 -4.52 3.44
CA SER A 143 5.89 -4.81 2.56
C SER A 143 6.29 -6.29 2.61
N TYR A 144 6.23 -6.91 3.79
CA TYR A 144 6.46 -8.34 3.98
C TYR A 144 5.40 -9.21 3.29
N ASP A 145 4.12 -8.86 3.42
CA ASP A 145 3.02 -9.62 2.81
C ASP A 145 3.09 -9.57 1.26
N TRP A 146 3.45 -8.42 0.69
CA TRP A 146 3.67 -8.29 -0.75
C TRP A 146 4.90 -9.06 -1.24
N ASP A 147 6.00 -9.02 -0.49
CA ASP A 147 7.22 -9.76 -0.83
C ASP A 147 7.03 -11.27 -0.76
N THR A 148 6.35 -11.77 0.27
CA THR A 148 6.21 -13.21 0.54
C THR A 148 5.08 -13.90 -0.23
N SER A 149 4.21 -13.12 -0.89
CA SER A 149 3.14 -13.65 -1.74
C SER A 149 3.69 -14.52 -2.88
N PRO A 150 3.25 -15.79 -3.01
CA PRO A 150 3.69 -16.67 -4.10
C PRO A 150 3.34 -16.13 -5.49
N ALA A 151 2.18 -15.48 -5.62
CA ALA A 151 1.75 -14.89 -6.89
C ALA A 151 2.72 -13.79 -7.34
N ASN A 152 3.12 -12.91 -6.42
CA ASN A 152 4.03 -11.80 -6.70
C ASN A 152 5.45 -12.28 -7.00
N ARG A 153 5.94 -13.29 -6.27
CA ARG A 153 7.26 -13.90 -6.53
C ARG A 153 7.34 -14.60 -7.88
N ASN A 154 6.25 -15.24 -8.30
CA ASN A 154 6.17 -15.87 -9.62
C ASN A 154 6.06 -14.84 -10.75
N ALA A 155 5.31 -13.76 -10.54
CA ALA A 155 5.12 -12.71 -11.55
C ALA A 155 6.36 -11.82 -11.71
N LEU A 156 7.01 -11.47 -10.62
CA LEU A 156 8.07 -10.45 -10.54
C LEU A 156 9.25 -10.91 -9.65
N PRO A 157 9.98 -11.98 -10.02
CA PRO A 157 11.02 -12.60 -9.18
C PRO A 157 12.25 -11.70 -8.92
N PHE A 158 12.46 -10.68 -9.76
CA PHE A 158 13.55 -9.72 -9.57
C PHE A 158 13.20 -8.61 -8.57
N PHE A 159 11.92 -8.38 -8.31
CA PHE A 159 11.45 -7.32 -7.40
C PHE A 159 11.00 -7.89 -6.06
N TYR A 160 10.29 -9.02 -6.08
CA TYR A 160 9.84 -9.75 -4.88
C TYR A 160 10.71 -10.99 -4.62
N GLY A 161 10.79 -11.45 -3.37
CA GLY A 161 11.67 -12.52 -2.91
C GLY A 161 12.91 -12.04 -2.16
N PHE A 162 12.96 -10.76 -1.76
CA PHE A 162 14.08 -10.20 -0.99
C PHE A 162 14.07 -10.66 0.46
N VAL A 163 12.92 -11.11 0.99
CA VAL A 163 12.83 -11.81 2.27
C VAL A 163 13.04 -13.32 2.04
N PRO A 164 14.07 -13.95 2.65
CA PRO A 164 14.30 -15.39 2.51
C PRO A 164 13.12 -16.24 3.03
N ASP A 165 12.81 -17.36 2.39
CA ASP A 165 11.75 -18.31 2.84
C ASP A 165 11.98 -18.89 4.24
N LYS A 166 13.23 -18.87 4.71
CA LYS A 166 13.62 -19.34 6.04
C LYS A 166 13.61 -18.22 7.09
N ALA A 167 13.21 -17.00 6.74
CA ALA A 167 13.10 -15.89 7.68
C ALA A 167 11.84 -16.09 8.52
N LEU A 168 11.94 -16.97 9.51
CA LEU A 168 10.99 -17.12 10.60
C LEU A 168 11.08 -15.90 11.54
N THR A 169 10.85 -14.70 11.03
CA THR A 169 11.12 -13.44 11.77
C THR A 169 9.91 -12.87 12.50
N SER A 170 8.83 -13.64 12.63
CA SER A 170 7.75 -13.35 13.58
C SER A 170 8.02 -13.89 15.00
N PHE A 171 9.08 -14.68 15.22
CA PHE A 171 9.41 -15.22 16.56
C PHE A 171 10.61 -14.53 17.24
N VAL A 172 11.52 -13.92 16.48
CA VAL A 172 12.73 -13.29 17.05
C VAL A 172 12.40 -11.95 17.73
N SER A 173 11.42 -11.19 17.21
CA SER A 173 10.94 -9.97 17.85
C SER A 173 10.18 -10.26 19.16
N ALA A 174 9.39 -11.34 19.21
CA ALA A 174 8.68 -11.76 20.43
C ALA A 174 9.64 -12.33 21.49
N ARG A 175 10.72 -13.02 21.08
CA ARG A 175 11.73 -13.58 22.00
C ARG A 175 12.65 -12.50 22.59
N LEU A 176 13.07 -11.53 21.78
CA LEU A 176 13.85 -10.38 22.26
C LEU A 176 13.05 -9.47 23.19
N TYR A 177 11.71 -9.48 23.08
CA TYR A 177 10.83 -8.70 23.96
C TYR A 177 10.60 -9.39 25.32
N SER A 178 10.59 -10.73 25.39
CA SER A 178 10.46 -11.44 26.68
C SER A 178 11.75 -11.46 27.49
N ASP A 179 12.91 -11.41 26.82
CA ASP A 179 14.21 -11.53 27.49
C ASP A 179 14.75 -10.16 28.02
N HIS A 180 13.98 -9.06 27.88
CA HIS A 180 14.39 -7.71 28.28
C HIS A 180 13.42 -6.95 29.20
N TYR A 181 12.38 -7.61 29.72
CA TYR A 181 11.46 -7.04 30.71
C TYR A 181 11.37 -7.93 31.95
N ASP A 182 12.48 -7.98 32.67
CA ASP A 182 12.53 -8.30 34.09
C ASP A 182 13.46 -7.28 34.75
N GLU A 183 12.96 -6.06 34.99
CA GLU A 183 13.40 -5.18 36.09
C GLU A 183 12.41 -4.00 36.21
N GLY A 184 11.84 -3.82 37.40
CA GLY A 184 10.75 -2.89 37.69
C GLY A 184 11.17 -1.55 38.29
N GLY A 185 10.19 -0.64 38.44
CA GLY A 185 10.28 0.67 39.12
C GLY A 185 10.92 1.76 38.25
N GLU A 186 10.52 3.03 38.22
CA GLU A 186 9.82 3.86 39.21
C GLU A 186 9.37 5.18 38.52
N ASP A 187 8.46 5.89 39.16
CA ASP A 187 7.87 7.19 38.79
C ASP A 187 8.92 8.29 38.56
N THR A 188 8.92 9.01 37.43
CA THR A 188 9.75 10.22 37.29
C THR A 188 9.12 11.35 36.48
N THR A 189 9.26 12.53 37.07
CA THR A 189 8.74 13.83 36.71
C THR A 189 9.61 14.52 35.64
N LYS A 190 8.94 15.15 34.66
CA LYS A 190 9.43 16.13 33.65
C LYS A 190 10.65 15.73 32.79
N VAL A 191 10.37 15.51 31.50
CA VAL A 191 11.36 15.14 30.47
C VAL A 191 11.98 16.38 29.80
N SER A 192 13.33 16.40 29.74
CA SER A 192 14.17 17.47 29.15
C SER A 192 14.15 17.48 27.61
N ASP A 193 14.43 18.63 27.00
CA ASP A 193 14.52 18.83 25.54
C ASP A 193 15.60 17.94 24.87
N ASP A 194 16.67 17.62 25.61
CA ASP A 194 17.73 16.73 25.16
C ASP A 194 17.31 15.27 25.16
N THR A 195 16.47 14.87 26.11
CA THR A 195 15.88 13.53 26.18
C THR A 195 14.93 13.29 25.01
N LEU A 196 14.16 14.31 24.62
CA LEU A 196 13.29 14.23 23.44
C LEU A 196 14.10 14.02 22.14
N LYS A 197 15.18 14.79 21.95
CA LYS A 197 16.07 14.64 20.79
C LYS A 197 16.74 13.28 20.78
N ALA A 198 17.16 12.76 21.95
CA ALA A 198 17.75 11.44 22.08
C ALA A 198 16.76 10.31 21.73
N ILE A 199 15.51 10.40 22.18
CA ILE A 199 14.46 9.43 21.83
C ILE A 199 14.21 9.43 20.33
N LEU A 200 14.00 10.61 19.72
CA LEU A 200 13.79 10.72 18.27
C LEU A 200 14.98 10.20 17.47
N ALA A 201 16.21 10.51 17.90
CA ALA A 201 17.43 10.01 17.26
C ALA A 201 17.59 8.49 17.40
N SER A 202 17.24 7.92 18.56
CA SER A 202 17.29 6.47 18.78
C SER A 202 16.24 5.73 17.95
N LEU A 203 15.01 6.24 17.85
CA LEU A 203 13.96 5.68 16.99
C LEU A 203 14.37 5.71 15.52
N TYR A 204 14.96 6.83 15.06
CA TYR A 204 15.52 6.94 13.71
C TYR A 204 16.68 5.95 13.48
N SER A 205 17.55 5.79 14.47
CA SER A 205 18.72 4.89 14.37
C SER A 205 18.30 3.42 14.35
N VAL A 206 17.32 3.02 15.17
CA VAL A 206 16.76 1.66 15.19
C VAL A 206 16.06 1.35 13.86
N TRP A 207 15.30 2.31 13.31
CA TRP A 207 14.70 2.20 11.98
C TRP A 207 15.79 2.02 10.90
N PHE A 208 16.84 2.84 10.92
CA PHE A 208 17.92 2.80 9.92
C PHE A 208 18.74 1.50 9.99
N ILE A 209 19.08 1.05 11.20
CA ILE A 209 19.88 -0.17 11.43
C ILE A 209 19.07 -1.43 11.10
N SER A 210 17.78 -1.49 11.47
CA SER A 210 16.94 -2.65 11.16
C SER A 210 16.63 -2.80 9.68
N GLY A 211 16.38 -1.69 8.97
CA GLY A 211 16.03 -1.70 7.54
C GLY A 211 17.20 -2.02 6.61
N VAL A 212 18.42 -1.62 6.95
CA VAL A 212 19.57 -1.71 6.02
C VAL A 212 20.45 -2.94 6.29
N VAL A 213 20.55 -3.43 7.53
CA VAL A 213 21.67 -4.32 7.91
C VAL A 213 21.27 -5.79 8.12
N PHE A 214 20.06 -6.10 8.58
CA PHE A 214 19.79 -7.44 9.14
C PHE A 214 18.80 -8.34 8.40
N MET A 215 17.98 -7.82 7.49
CA MET A 215 16.79 -8.57 7.01
C MET A 215 16.67 -8.71 5.48
N ILE A 216 17.43 -7.93 4.70
CA ILE A 216 17.29 -7.87 3.23
C ILE A 216 18.45 -8.61 2.57
N LYS A 217 18.15 -9.51 1.62
CA LYS A 217 19.17 -10.13 0.77
C LYS A 217 19.96 -9.05 0.05
N ARG A 218 21.30 -9.07 0.18
CA ARG A 218 22.19 -8.02 -0.38
C ARG A 218 22.01 -7.79 -1.88
N GLU A 219 21.63 -8.82 -2.63
CA GLU A 219 21.37 -8.76 -4.07
C GLU A 219 20.17 -7.84 -4.43
N TYR A 220 19.23 -7.62 -3.51
CA TYR A 220 18.05 -6.76 -3.73
C TYR A 220 18.24 -5.31 -3.23
N LEU A 221 19.39 -4.92 -2.65
CA LEU A 221 19.58 -3.54 -2.15
C LEU A 221 19.41 -2.47 -3.24
N HIS A 222 19.68 -2.83 -4.49
CA HIS A 222 19.49 -1.95 -5.64
C HIS A 222 18.02 -1.59 -5.92
N THR A 223 17.04 -2.37 -5.44
CA THR A 223 15.62 -2.04 -5.63
C THR A 223 15.15 -0.90 -4.72
N PHE A 224 15.81 -0.70 -3.58
CA PHE A 224 15.50 0.35 -2.60
C PHE A 224 16.17 1.69 -2.90
N ILE A 225 17.37 1.66 -3.50
CA ILE A 225 18.12 2.85 -3.91
C ILE A 225 18.23 2.86 -5.43
N SER A 226 17.07 2.89 -6.08
CA SER A 226 16.99 2.97 -7.53
C SER A 226 16.49 4.35 -7.94
N LEU A 227 17.23 5.01 -8.82
CA LEU A 227 16.78 6.19 -9.57
C LEU A 227 16.01 5.80 -10.84
N GLU A 228 15.72 4.51 -11.00
CA GLU A 228 15.01 3.98 -12.16
C GLU A 228 13.58 4.53 -12.22
N THR A 229 13.23 5.09 -13.38
CA THR A 229 11.90 5.64 -13.60
C THR A 229 10.87 4.52 -13.72
N GLU A 230 9.60 4.82 -13.51
CA GLU A 230 8.50 3.86 -13.72
C GLU A 230 8.52 3.29 -15.15
N SER A 231 8.84 4.13 -16.14
CA SER A 231 9.01 3.73 -17.53
C SER A 231 10.10 2.66 -17.72
N ASP A 232 11.24 2.82 -17.05
CA ASP A 232 12.35 1.88 -17.13
C ASP A 232 12.03 0.54 -16.45
N LYS A 233 11.30 0.59 -15.32
CA LYS A 233 10.82 -0.60 -14.61
C LYS A 233 9.86 -1.41 -15.48
N GLU A 234 8.90 -0.75 -16.13
CA GLU A 234 7.93 -1.41 -17.01
C GLU A 234 8.61 -1.98 -18.27
N LYS A 235 9.61 -1.28 -18.83
CA LYS A 235 10.44 -1.81 -19.92
C LYS A 235 11.13 -3.10 -19.50
N ARG A 236 11.76 -3.10 -18.32
CA ARG A 236 12.47 -4.27 -17.79
C ARG A 236 11.50 -5.42 -17.49
N PHE A 237 10.32 -5.11 -16.98
CA PHE A 237 9.28 -6.10 -16.76
C PHE A 237 8.86 -6.77 -18.08
N PHE A 238 8.53 -5.98 -19.10
CA PHE A 238 8.13 -6.48 -20.41
C PHE A 238 9.18 -7.40 -21.06
N VAL A 239 10.46 -7.05 -20.95
CA VAL A 239 11.58 -7.83 -21.52
C VAL A 239 11.84 -9.14 -20.76
N ASN A 240 11.62 -9.16 -19.44
CA ASN A 240 11.89 -10.33 -18.62
C ASN A 240 10.73 -11.34 -18.58
N LEU A 241 9.54 -10.96 -19.06
CA LEU A 241 8.41 -11.88 -19.21
C LEU A 241 8.69 -12.90 -20.33
N ARG A 242 8.42 -14.17 -20.06
CA ARG A 242 8.57 -15.25 -21.02
C ARG A 242 7.59 -15.09 -22.20
N ASP A 243 7.91 -15.71 -23.33
CA ASP A 243 7.09 -15.64 -24.55
C ASP A 243 5.73 -16.34 -24.44
N ASP A 244 5.53 -17.19 -23.43
CA ASP A 244 4.25 -17.84 -23.11
C ASP A 244 3.33 -16.97 -22.21
N GLN A 245 3.83 -15.83 -21.72
CA GLN A 245 3.12 -14.97 -20.76
C GLN A 245 2.48 -13.75 -21.44
N ASP A 246 1.79 -13.96 -22.56
CA ASP A 246 1.15 -12.87 -23.33
C ASP A 246 0.14 -12.07 -22.51
N GLU A 247 -0.58 -12.71 -21.58
CA GLU A 247 -1.52 -12.05 -20.68
C GLU A 247 -0.84 -11.03 -19.75
N ALA A 248 0.35 -11.36 -19.24
CA ALA A 248 1.11 -10.44 -18.39
C ALA A 248 1.76 -9.33 -19.21
N LYS A 249 2.12 -9.59 -20.47
CA LYS A 249 2.60 -8.56 -21.40
C LYS A 249 1.46 -7.64 -21.85
N SER A 250 0.24 -8.17 -22.01
CA SER A 250 -0.92 -7.41 -22.49
C SER A 250 -1.44 -6.41 -21.46
N SER A 251 -1.23 -6.65 -20.16
CA SER A 251 -1.60 -5.72 -19.08
C SER A 251 -0.84 -4.38 -19.13
N MET A 252 0.27 -4.30 -19.87
CA MET A 252 0.99 -3.04 -20.10
C MET A 252 0.13 -1.97 -20.76
N PHE A 253 -0.84 -2.37 -21.60
CA PHE A 253 -1.77 -1.42 -22.24
C PHE A 253 -2.84 -0.88 -21.28
N SER A 254 -2.90 -1.36 -20.04
CA SER A 254 -3.74 -0.77 -19.00
C SER A 254 -3.05 0.40 -18.28
N CYS A 255 -1.73 0.57 -18.47
CA CYS A 255 -0.97 1.70 -17.95
C CYS A 255 -1.13 2.94 -18.85
N HIS A 256 -0.87 4.13 -18.30
CA HIS A 256 -0.96 5.38 -19.06
C HIS A 256 0.06 5.40 -20.23
N PRO A 257 -0.30 5.86 -21.45
CA PRO A 257 0.59 5.80 -22.62
C PRO A 257 1.98 6.43 -22.46
N ASP A 258 2.11 7.43 -21.58
CA ASP A 258 3.40 8.06 -21.29
C ASP A 258 4.42 7.10 -20.66
N VAL A 259 3.96 6.05 -19.99
CA VAL A 259 4.82 5.06 -19.32
C VAL A 259 5.66 4.28 -20.33
N TYR A 260 5.10 3.95 -21.50
CA TYR A 260 5.81 3.20 -22.55
C TYR A 260 6.15 4.07 -23.78
N LYS A 261 5.88 5.37 -23.78
CA LYS A 261 6.12 6.25 -24.94
C LYS A 261 7.57 6.23 -25.45
N SER A 262 8.55 6.02 -24.57
CA SER A 262 9.98 6.03 -24.91
C SER A 262 10.50 4.72 -25.51
N TRP A 263 9.81 3.60 -25.31
CA TRP A 263 10.29 2.25 -25.70
C TRP A 263 9.22 1.33 -26.32
N GLY A 264 7.94 1.69 -26.25
CA GLY A 264 6.82 0.88 -26.73
C GLY A 264 6.87 0.65 -28.24
N ASP A 265 7.32 1.64 -29.01
CA ASP A 265 7.49 1.53 -30.46
C ASP A 265 8.59 0.51 -30.84
N GLU A 266 9.59 0.34 -29.97
CA GLU A 266 10.71 -0.57 -30.15
C GLU A 266 10.35 -2.01 -29.77
N LEU A 267 9.59 -2.21 -28.69
CA LEU A 267 9.34 -3.53 -28.09
C LEU A 267 7.89 -4.01 -28.20
N MET A 268 6.93 -3.17 -27.79
CA MET A 268 5.52 -3.57 -27.73
C MET A 268 4.88 -3.65 -29.10
N LYS A 269 5.16 -2.67 -29.97
CA LYS A 269 4.63 -2.60 -31.33
C LYS A 269 4.99 -3.82 -32.19
N PRO A 270 6.25 -4.26 -32.30
CA PRO A 270 6.56 -5.47 -33.06
C PRO A 270 5.92 -6.72 -32.44
N TRP A 271 5.94 -6.83 -31.11
CA TRP A 271 5.31 -7.95 -30.39
C TRP A 271 3.80 -8.05 -30.67
N THR A 272 3.06 -6.93 -30.64
CA THR A 272 1.63 -6.95 -30.96
C THR A 272 1.38 -7.28 -32.43
N LEU A 273 2.17 -6.72 -33.35
CA LEU A 273 1.99 -6.96 -34.78
C LEU A 273 2.25 -8.42 -35.17
N GLU A 274 3.23 -9.07 -34.53
CA GLU A 274 3.58 -10.47 -34.79
C GLU A 274 2.53 -11.45 -34.24
N ASN A 275 2.00 -11.17 -33.03
CA ASN A 275 1.10 -12.10 -32.34
C ASN A 275 -0.40 -11.83 -32.61
N TRP A 276 -0.77 -10.70 -33.22
CA TRP A 276 -2.18 -10.33 -33.43
C TRP A 276 -3.00 -11.40 -34.14
N SER A 277 -2.43 -11.98 -35.20
CA SER A 277 -3.12 -13.02 -35.99
C SER A 277 -3.38 -14.27 -35.15
N ARG A 278 -2.43 -14.67 -34.30
CA ARG A 278 -2.57 -15.79 -33.36
C ARG A 278 -3.69 -15.52 -32.36
N TRP A 279 -3.72 -14.34 -31.75
CA TRP A 279 -4.73 -14.01 -30.73
C TRP A 279 -6.15 -13.92 -31.28
N GLU A 280 -6.33 -13.51 -32.54
CA GLU A 280 -7.66 -13.50 -33.15
C GLU A 280 -8.18 -14.93 -33.44
N GLU A 281 -7.27 -15.87 -33.75
CA GLU A 281 -7.61 -17.28 -33.93
C GLU A 281 -7.88 -17.98 -32.59
N GLU A 282 -6.99 -17.82 -31.61
CA GLU A 282 -7.05 -18.48 -30.31
C GLU A 282 -8.09 -17.85 -29.37
N LYS A 283 -8.38 -16.55 -29.52
CA LYS A 283 -9.25 -15.73 -28.67
C LYS A 283 -9.01 -15.97 -27.18
N PRO A 284 -7.81 -15.66 -26.67
CA PRO A 284 -7.51 -15.86 -25.26
C PRO A 284 -8.41 -15.00 -24.37
N ALA A 285 -8.65 -15.44 -23.13
CA ALA A 285 -9.65 -14.84 -22.24
C ALA A 285 -9.44 -13.33 -21.98
N TRP A 286 -8.20 -12.86 -22.02
CA TRP A 286 -7.83 -11.44 -21.84
C TRP A 286 -8.00 -10.59 -23.10
N PHE A 287 -8.17 -11.19 -24.28
CA PHE A 287 -8.34 -10.49 -25.57
C PHE A 287 -9.79 -10.05 -25.77
N THR A 288 -10.22 -9.12 -24.91
CA THR A 288 -11.59 -8.58 -24.88
C THR A 288 -11.71 -7.31 -25.71
N ASP A 289 -12.96 -6.92 -26.02
CA ASP A 289 -13.24 -5.67 -26.74
C ASP A 289 -12.66 -4.45 -26.02
N THR A 290 -12.74 -4.43 -24.69
CA THR A 290 -12.19 -3.36 -23.84
C THR A 290 -10.66 -3.34 -23.85
N TRP A 291 -10.01 -4.52 -23.91
CA TRP A 291 -8.56 -4.60 -24.03
C TRP A 291 -8.10 -4.14 -25.41
N ILE A 292 -8.77 -4.60 -26.47
CA ILE A 292 -8.48 -4.13 -27.83
C ILE A 292 -8.54 -2.60 -27.82
N GLU A 293 -9.58 -2.02 -27.21
CA GLU A 293 -9.81 -0.58 -27.02
C GLU A 293 -8.73 0.20 -26.26
N SER A 294 -7.84 -0.45 -25.50
CA SER A 294 -6.69 0.22 -24.87
C SER A 294 -5.41 0.23 -25.71
N VAL A 295 -5.30 -0.63 -26.73
CA VAL A 295 -4.09 -0.75 -27.58
C VAL A 295 -3.99 0.38 -28.62
N PRO A 296 -2.91 1.19 -28.66
CA PRO A 296 -2.75 2.25 -29.66
C PRO A 296 -2.92 1.77 -31.11
N ASN A 297 -3.56 2.57 -31.96
CA ASN A 297 -3.85 2.18 -33.35
C ASN A 297 -2.59 1.82 -34.14
N ASN A 298 -1.48 2.54 -33.92
CA ASN A 298 -0.21 2.25 -34.58
C ASN A 298 0.40 0.88 -34.21
N TYR A 299 -0.13 0.18 -33.20
CA TYR A 299 0.35 -1.12 -32.70
C TYR A 299 -0.53 -2.29 -33.19
N ILE A 300 -1.65 -1.98 -33.86
CA ILE A 300 -2.56 -2.96 -34.45
C ILE A 300 -2.28 -3.07 -35.96
N PRO A 301 -2.25 -4.29 -36.56
CA PRO A 301 -2.08 -4.43 -38.01
C PRO A 301 -3.23 -3.77 -38.79
N TYR A 302 -2.94 -3.31 -40.01
CA TYR A 302 -3.87 -2.47 -40.78
C TYR A 302 -5.22 -3.14 -41.04
N ASP A 303 -5.23 -4.43 -41.41
CA ASP A 303 -6.45 -5.15 -41.74
C ASP A 303 -7.40 -5.25 -40.54
N TRP A 304 -6.83 -5.46 -39.35
CA TRP A 304 -7.57 -5.55 -38.10
C TRP A 304 -8.06 -4.18 -37.60
N ARG A 305 -7.28 -3.11 -37.81
CA ARG A 305 -7.75 -1.74 -37.53
C ARG A 305 -9.03 -1.42 -38.29
N VAL A 306 -9.06 -1.72 -39.59
CA VAL A 306 -10.25 -1.47 -40.42
C VAL A 306 -11.44 -2.31 -39.95
N LYS A 307 -11.19 -3.57 -39.56
CA LYS A 307 -12.22 -4.45 -38.99
C LYS A 307 -12.83 -3.84 -37.72
N TYR A 308 -12.02 -3.51 -36.71
CA TYR A 308 -12.55 -3.03 -35.42
C TYR A 308 -13.12 -1.62 -35.49
N ASN A 309 -12.57 -0.73 -36.34
CA ASN A 309 -13.15 0.60 -36.53
C ASN A 309 -14.59 0.51 -37.08
N LYS A 310 -14.84 -0.42 -38.01
CA LYS A 310 -16.18 -0.66 -38.57
C LYS A 310 -17.16 -1.33 -37.61
N THR A 311 -16.67 -2.20 -36.72
CA THR A 311 -17.56 -2.99 -35.83
C THR A 311 -17.74 -2.39 -34.44
N LYS A 312 -16.80 -1.57 -33.95
CA LYS A 312 -16.74 -1.12 -32.54
C LYS A 312 -16.62 0.40 -32.35
N GLY A 313 -16.53 1.20 -33.42
CA GLY A 313 -16.67 2.67 -33.36
C GLY A 313 -15.62 3.38 -32.49
N ARG A 314 -14.35 2.99 -32.63
CA ARG A 314 -13.27 3.40 -31.73
C ARG A 314 -12.65 4.75 -32.07
N VAL A 315 -12.38 5.57 -31.05
CA VAL A 315 -11.70 6.87 -31.15
C VAL A 315 -10.30 6.74 -30.55
N ASP A 316 -9.29 7.22 -31.28
CA ASP A 316 -7.92 7.31 -30.76
C ASP A 316 -7.87 8.24 -29.54
N PRO A 317 -7.10 7.91 -28.48
CA PRO A 317 -6.87 8.82 -27.36
C PRO A 317 -6.12 10.09 -27.75
#